data_AF-A0AAC8QFG4-F1
#
_entry.id   AF-A0AAC8QFG4-F1
#
_cell.length_a   1.000
_cell.length_b   1.000
_cell.length_c   1.000
_cell.angle_alpha   90.00
_cell.angle_beta   90.00
_cell.angle_gamma   90.00
#
_symmetry.space_group_name_H-M   'P 1'
#
loop_
_entity.id
_entity.type
_entity.pdbx_description
1 polymer ?
#
loop_
_entity_poly.entity_id
_entity_poly.type
_entity_poly.pdbx_seq_one_letter_code
_entity_poly.pdbx_strand_id
1 'polypeptide(L)'
;MGVVLCTAFVLLATSAQAANGGYQSQQGTHLRGTVAELLEQVPLQLSSARFKGLPVSPAWIDQGQLLGQWQTEFLSGEKLIGVGFSGMYNGEKVALQIVDARPHVNVYTGLKSATLWEYQVVWESPTAGKGELCPGSAPALVLPGRWGAGVLYEDRDAFFFACLPHKAETESGLDKGGVTAKCVEWGYTPWVNPEPMPDGSPSPATTSDEAKRYHASCATMASADYCGEGRPNTVNGTPLVMFNAKNVVTQLVGTTPYVASGPFGSGADFFFETAWAASQVKDTQGYGWRAKALCLTKKRWSTLPLNGTCLNPTNLPDPRTQRQAPFCESLSASQLLSQGAMLFSYSSYIDAGLYRFKHKVTGELLTTASLNISPSGAFVYVPKVPNGNDYVLDTTGVSSVYEGPILSPSVPATFPGLADARPLWRYTDGLGRYVTLVEGTGVPAGFVPDGANALEGYVYVGKALSGPPELHLWERSGSYATSTGPLGTLSYHDVALMGFLPSLSDYDQLP
;
A
#
# COMPACT_ATOMS: atom_id res chain seq x y z
N MET A 1 -48.01 35.73 -41.94
CA MET A 1 -46.57 35.92 -41.68
C MET A 1 -46.37 36.01 -40.18
N GLY A 2 -45.49 35.18 -39.61
CA GLY A 2 -45.12 35.22 -38.18
C GLY A 2 -45.46 33.95 -37.40
N VAL A 3 -44.83 32.81 -37.75
CA VAL A 3 -44.80 31.62 -36.88
C VAL A 3 -43.68 31.84 -35.87
N VAL A 4 -44.02 31.98 -34.59
CA VAL A 4 -43.04 32.02 -33.48
C VAL A 4 -42.68 30.58 -33.14
N LEU A 5 -41.49 30.15 -33.58
CA LEU A 5 -40.86 28.90 -33.17
C LEU A 5 -40.43 29.02 -31.71
N CYS A 6 -41.18 28.40 -30.78
CA CYS A 6 -40.68 28.16 -29.42
C CYS A 6 -39.64 27.03 -29.49
N THR A 7 -38.37 27.39 -29.56
CA THR A 7 -37.26 26.45 -29.40
C THR A 7 -37.20 26.05 -27.93
N ALA A 8 -37.74 24.88 -27.59
CA ALA A 8 -37.50 24.25 -26.31
C ALA A 8 -36.00 23.89 -26.23
N PHE A 9 -35.23 24.70 -25.49
CA PHE A 9 -33.93 24.29 -25.02
C PHE A 9 -34.13 23.12 -24.04
N VAL A 10 -34.06 21.90 -24.57
CA VAL A 10 -33.78 20.74 -23.76
C VAL A 10 -32.36 20.92 -23.25
N LEU A 11 -32.24 21.45 -22.04
CA LEU A 11 -31.06 21.32 -21.21
C LEU A 11 -30.82 19.82 -21.02
N LEU A 12 -30.06 19.24 -21.95
CA LEU A 12 -29.32 18.02 -21.69
C LEU A 12 -28.37 18.39 -20.56
N ALA A 13 -28.77 18.04 -19.33
CA ALA A 13 -27.84 17.88 -18.23
C ALA A 13 -26.79 16.88 -18.73
N THR A 14 -25.67 17.40 -19.21
CA THR A 14 -24.48 16.61 -19.42
C THR A 14 -24.11 16.13 -18.04
N SER A 15 -24.39 14.86 -17.77
CA SER A 15 -23.99 14.20 -16.55
C SER A 15 -22.47 14.28 -16.47
N ALA A 16 -21.97 15.16 -15.60
CA ALA A 16 -20.57 15.28 -15.21
C ALA A 16 -20.14 14.06 -14.37
N GLN A 17 -20.42 12.85 -14.84
CA GLN A 17 -20.29 11.60 -14.09
C GLN A 17 -19.10 10.71 -14.53
N ALA A 18 -18.22 11.19 -15.40
CA ALA A 18 -17.02 10.44 -15.82
C ALA A 18 -15.70 11.00 -15.24
N ALA A 19 -15.75 12.10 -14.47
CA ALA A 19 -14.56 12.81 -13.97
C ALA A 19 -14.32 12.67 -12.46
N ASN A 20 -15.21 11.99 -11.72
CA ASN A 20 -14.96 11.66 -10.32
C ASN A 20 -14.12 10.39 -10.28
N GLY A 21 -12.79 10.59 -10.25
CA GLY A 21 -11.76 9.55 -10.23
C GLY A 21 -12.04 8.45 -9.21
N GLY A 22 -11.50 7.27 -9.47
CA GLY A 22 -11.80 6.04 -8.73
C GLY A 22 -11.67 6.12 -7.21
N TYR A 23 -11.96 5.01 -6.52
CA TYR A 23 -12.10 4.99 -5.07
C TYR A 23 -10.90 5.58 -4.34
N GLN A 24 -11.13 6.65 -3.59
CA GLN A 24 -10.16 7.26 -2.69
C GLN A 24 -10.21 6.54 -1.36
N SER A 25 -9.08 5.98 -0.97
CA SER A 25 -8.89 5.36 0.35
C SER A 25 -7.41 5.36 0.68
N GLN A 26 -7.00 4.55 1.64
CA GLN A 26 -5.63 4.45 2.10
C GLN A 26 -5.18 3.01 2.16
N GLN A 27 -3.93 2.78 1.77
CA GLN A 27 -3.26 1.50 1.84
C GLN A 27 -3.14 1.02 3.30
N GLY A 28 -2.91 -0.27 3.48
CA GLY A 28 -2.71 -0.87 4.79
C GLY A 28 -1.74 -2.05 4.74
N THR A 29 -1.00 -2.29 5.81
CA THR A 29 0.03 -3.32 5.87
C THR A 29 -0.48 -4.66 6.38
N HIS A 30 -1.59 -4.66 7.14
CA HIS A 30 -2.17 -5.87 7.71
C HIS A 30 -3.31 -6.42 6.85
N LEU A 31 -3.30 -7.74 6.61
CA LEU A 31 -4.37 -8.43 5.90
C LEU A 31 -5.68 -8.33 6.66
N ARG A 32 -5.66 -8.64 7.96
CA ARG A 32 -6.84 -8.72 8.82
C ARG A 32 -7.00 -7.51 9.74
N GLY A 33 -5.94 -6.76 10.02
CA GLY A 33 -5.97 -5.54 10.85
C GLY A 33 -6.34 -5.80 12.31
N THR A 34 -5.95 -6.97 12.82
CA THR A 34 -6.18 -7.42 14.19
C THR A 34 -5.16 -6.82 15.16
N VAL A 35 -5.47 -6.84 16.46
CA VAL A 35 -4.62 -6.22 17.50
C VAL A 35 -3.27 -6.92 17.74
N ALA A 36 -3.05 -8.12 17.19
CA ALA A 36 -1.86 -8.91 17.45
C ALA A 36 -1.46 -9.76 16.25
N GLU A 37 -0.15 -9.91 16.01
CA GLU A 37 0.38 -10.67 14.86
C GLU A 37 -0.11 -12.13 14.82
N LEU A 38 -0.25 -12.78 15.98
CA LEU A 38 -0.78 -14.15 16.02
C LEU A 38 -2.17 -14.22 15.39
N LEU A 39 -3.01 -13.20 15.58
CA LEU A 39 -4.39 -13.16 15.08
C LEU A 39 -4.44 -12.89 13.56
N GLU A 40 -3.39 -12.28 12.99
CA GLU A 40 -3.20 -12.19 11.54
C GLU A 40 -2.97 -13.55 10.88
N GLN A 41 -2.48 -14.53 11.63
CA GLN A 41 -2.00 -15.80 11.09
C GLN A 41 -2.85 -17.01 11.50
N VAL A 42 -3.59 -16.95 12.62
CA VAL A 42 -4.43 -18.05 13.11
C VAL A 42 -5.44 -18.49 12.03
N PRO A 43 -5.39 -19.73 11.51
CA PRO A 43 -6.44 -20.25 10.65
C PRO A 43 -7.66 -20.65 11.50
N LEU A 44 -8.85 -20.18 11.14
CA LEU A 44 -10.10 -20.64 11.75
C LEU A 44 -10.76 -21.65 10.83
N GLN A 45 -11.38 -22.66 11.44
CA GLN A 45 -12.12 -23.70 10.75
C GLN A 45 -13.58 -23.63 11.17
N LEU A 46 -14.52 -23.69 10.22
CA LEU A 46 -15.96 -23.69 10.48
C LEU A 46 -16.36 -24.87 11.38
N SER A 47 -15.70 -26.02 11.24
CA SER A 47 -15.90 -27.21 12.10
C SER A 47 -15.53 -26.99 13.57
N SER A 48 -14.74 -25.95 13.87
CA SER A 48 -14.41 -25.55 15.25
C SER A 48 -15.54 -24.80 15.95
N ALA A 49 -16.60 -24.41 15.25
CA ALA A 49 -17.71 -23.65 15.81
C ALA A 49 -18.37 -24.37 16.98
N ARG A 50 -18.49 -23.68 18.12
CA ARG A 50 -19.15 -24.16 19.33
C ARG A 50 -20.11 -23.11 19.84
N PHE A 51 -21.33 -23.52 20.21
CA PHE A 51 -22.29 -22.69 20.90
C PHE A 51 -22.73 -23.38 22.19
N LYS A 52 -22.56 -22.69 23.32
CA LYS A 52 -22.81 -23.24 24.67
C LYS A 52 -22.11 -24.58 24.90
N GLY A 53 -20.86 -24.70 24.43
CA GLY A 53 -20.02 -25.89 24.55
C GLY A 53 -20.31 -27.02 23.55
N LEU A 54 -21.39 -26.93 22.76
CA LEU A 54 -21.78 -27.95 21.79
C LEU A 54 -21.40 -27.55 20.35
N PRO A 55 -21.12 -28.51 19.44
CA PRO A 55 -20.87 -28.23 18.03
C PRO A 55 -22.02 -27.48 17.34
N VAL A 56 -21.66 -26.50 16.52
CA VAL A 56 -22.53 -25.94 15.48
C VAL A 56 -22.17 -26.67 14.18
N SER A 57 -23.09 -27.47 13.64
CA SER A 57 -22.83 -28.32 12.48
C SER A 57 -24.11 -28.64 11.70
N PRO A 58 -24.16 -28.38 10.38
CA PRO A 58 -23.10 -27.72 9.60
C PRO A 58 -22.94 -26.23 9.98
N ALA A 59 -21.75 -25.68 9.72
CA ALA A 59 -21.46 -24.26 9.76
C ALA A 59 -20.87 -23.85 8.40
N TRP A 60 -21.27 -22.71 7.86
CA TRP A 60 -20.85 -22.23 6.54
C TRP A 60 -20.89 -20.71 6.46
N ILE A 61 -20.34 -20.17 5.37
CA ILE A 61 -20.41 -18.75 5.04
C ILE A 61 -21.23 -18.58 3.77
N ASP A 62 -22.18 -17.66 3.79
CA ASP A 62 -22.93 -17.23 2.60
C ASP A 62 -22.80 -15.71 2.45
N GLN A 63 -22.14 -15.27 1.38
CA GLN A 63 -21.93 -13.84 1.06
C GLN A 63 -21.48 -12.98 2.26
N GLY A 64 -20.54 -13.49 3.06
CA GLY A 64 -19.99 -12.80 4.23
C GLY A 64 -20.82 -12.90 5.52
N GLN A 65 -21.95 -13.61 5.50
CA GLN A 65 -22.67 -14.00 6.70
C GLN A 65 -22.24 -15.40 7.19
N LEU A 66 -21.91 -15.52 8.47
CA LEU A 66 -21.77 -16.82 9.13
C LEU A 66 -23.14 -17.43 9.35
N LEU A 67 -23.27 -18.71 9.07
CA LEU A 67 -24.50 -19.47 9.24
C LEU A 67 -24.16 -20.79 9.89
N GLY A 68 -25.11 -21.34 10.64
CA GLY A 68 -24.90 -22.66 11.21
C GLY A 68 -26.16 -23.28 11.79
N GLN A 69 -26.09 -24.58 12.02
CA GLN A 69 -27.14 -25.33 12.69
C GLN A 69 -26.67 -25.79 14.06
N TRP A 70 -27.42 -25.43 15.10
CA TRP A 70 -27.17 -25.85 16.47
C TRP A 70 -28.39 -26.61 16.97
N GLN A 71 -28.24 -27.93 17.11
CA GLN A 71 -29.36 -28.84 17.39
C GLN A 71 -30.45 -28.66 16.31
N THR A 72 -31.63 -28.16 16.70
CA THR A 72 -32.75 -27.85 15.79
C THR A 72 -32.82 -26.39 15.40
N GLU A 73 -31.98 -25.52 15.98
CA GLU A 73 -32.00 -24.09 15.73
C GLU A 73 -31.04 -23.70 14.61
N PHE A 74 -31.55 -22.89 13.68
CA PHE A 74 -30.73 -22.20 12.70
C PHE A 74 -30.18 -20.91 13.30
N LEU A 75 -28.85 -20.79 13.31
CA LEU A 75 -28.11 -19.63 13.78
C LEU A 75 -27.71 -18.75 12.60
N SER A 76 -28.14 -17.49 12.65
CA SER A 76 -27.75 -16.43 11.73
C SER A 76 -27.84 -15.07 12.40
N GLY A 77 -27.05 -14.11 11.94
CA GLY A 77 -27.06 -12.74 12.46
C GLY A 77 -26.85 -12.66 13.97
N GLU A 78 -27.72 -11.93 14.68
CA GLU A 78 -27.68 -11.77 16.15
C GLU A 78 -27.71 -13.11 16.91
N LYS A 79 -28.25 -14.19 16.32
CA LYS A 79 -28.26 -15.52 16.97
C LYS A 79 -26.88 -16.16 17.08
N LEU A 80 -25.87 -15.60 16.42
CA LEU A 80 -24.49 -16.06 16.51
C LEU A 80 -23.75 -15.49 17.72
N ILE A 81 -24.34 -14.55 18.46
CA ILE A 81 -23.76 -14.01 19.69
C ILE A 81 -23.53 -15.16 20.68
N GLY A 82 -22.28 -15.32 21.12
CA GLY A 82 -21.81 -16.38 21.99
C GLY A 82 -21.22 -17.59 21.27
N VAL A 83 -21.31 -17.68 19.94
CA VAL A 83 -20.62 -18.71 19.15
C VAL A 83 -19.11 -18.46 19.22
N GLY A 84 -18.38 -19.51 19.58
CA GLY A 84 -16.93 -19.53 19.65
C GLY A 84 -16.29 -20.38 18.57
N PHE A 85 -15.08 -19.98 18.17
CA PHE A 85 -14.21 -20.69 17.24
C PHE A 85 -12.85 -20.90 17.89
N SER A 86 -12.07 -21.85 17.37
CA SER A 86 -10.69 -21.98 17.81
C SER A 86 -9.76 -22.38 16.67
N GLY A 87 -8.60 -21.77 16.63
CA GLY A 87 -7.50 -22.12 15.75
C GLY A 87 -6.24 -22.46 16.52
N MET A 88 -5.21 -22.90 15.80
CA MET A 88 -3.89 -23.19 16.37
C MET A 88 -2.86 -22.22 15.79
N TYR A 89 -2.00 -21.67 16.64
CA TYR A 89 -0.85 -20.85 16.24
C TYR A 89 0.38 -21.29 17.03
N ASN A 90 1.46 -21.68 16.33
CA ASN A 90 2.68 -22.20 16.95
C ASN A 90 2.46 -23.28 18.03
N GLY A 91 1.47 -24.16 17.81
CA GLY A 91 1.12 -25.25 18.73
C GLY A 91 0.23 -24.82 19.91
N GLU A 92 -0.13 -23.55 20.01
CA GLU A 92 -1.04 -23.00 21.01
C GLU A 92 -2.46 -22.84 20.46
N LYS A 93 -3.46 -23.10 21.30
CA LYS A 93 -4.87 -22.87 20.97
C LYS A 93 -5.24 -21.40 21.19
N VAL A 94 -5.77 -20.77 20.16
CA VAL A 94 -6.36 -19.43 20.21
C VAL A 94 -7.87 -19.57 20.08
N ALA A 95 -8.62 -19.11 21.08
CA ALA A 95 -10.07 -19.10 21.10
C ALA A 95 -10.59 -17.73 20.70
N LEU A 96 -11.66 -17.69 19.89
CA LEU A 96 -12.37 -16.48 19.53
C LEU A 96 -13.85 -16.65 19.85
N GLN A 97 -14.53 -15.58 20.25
CA GLN A 97 -15.97 -15.60 20.53
C GLN A 97 -16.65 -14.35 19.99
N ILE A 98 -17.77 -14.54 19.29
CA ILE A 98 -18.65 -13.44 18.86
C ILE A 98 -19.38 -12.92 20.09
N VAL A 99 -19.28 -11.62 20.37
CA VAL A 99 -19.95 -10.95 21.50
C VAL A 99 -21.03 -9.97 21.05
N ASP A 100 -21.00 -9.53 19.80
CA ASP A 100 -22.06 -8.76 19.16
C ASP A 100 -22.12 -9.09 17.66
N ALA A 101 -23.29 -8.95 17.05
CA ALA A 101 -23.48 -9.16 15.62
C ALA A 101 -24.60 -8.27 15.08
N ARG A 102 -24.35 -7.56 13.97
CA ARG A 102 -25.33 -6.62 13.39
C ARG A 102 -25.24 -6.55 11.86
N PRO A 103 -26.30 -6.11 11.16
CA PRO A 103 -26.23 -5.87 9.73
C PRO A 103 -25.15 -4.85 9.38
N HIS A 104 -24.40 -5.13 8.32
CA HIS A 104 -23.27 -4.29 7.92
C HIS A 104 -23.71 -2.96 7.30
N VAL A 105 -22.97 -1.89 7.64
CA VAL A 105 -23.07 -0.58 7.00
C VAL A 105 -21.71 -0.23 6.40
N ASN A 106 -21.68 -0.03 5.09
CA ASN A 106 -20.43 0.31 4.40
C ASN A 106 -19.88 1.65 4.92
N VAL A 107 -18.62 1.65 5.36
CA VAL A 107 -17.99 2.78 6.07
C VAL A 107 -17.75 3.99 5.16
N TYR A 108 -17.67 3.79 3.84
CA TYR A 108 -17.42 4.86 2.87
C TYR A 108 -18.71 5.46 2.30
N THR A 109 -19.77 4.66 2.16
CA THR A 109 -21.02 5.08 1.52
C THR A 109 -22.19 5.27 2.47
N GLY A 110 -22.12 4.67 3.67
CA GLY A 110 -23.24 4.59 4.61
C GLY A 110 -24.37 3.67 4.15
N LEU A 111 -24.19 2.93 3.05
CA LEU A 111 -25.20 2.00 2.54
C LEU A 111 -25.24 0.74 3.41
N LYS A 112 -26.45 0.33 3.77
CA LYS A 112 -26.69 -0.94 4.45
C LYS A 112 -26.58 -2.07 3.44
N SER A 113 -25.79 -3.08 3.77
CA SER A 113 -25.78 -4.31 2.98
C SER A 113 -27.00 -5.17 3.31
N ALA A 114 -27.50 -5.87 2.29
CA ALA A 114 -28.58 -6.84 2.45
C ALA A 114 -28.07 -8.20 2.97
N THR A 115 -26.79 -8.50 2.83
CA THR A 115 -26.22 -9.84 3.02
C THR A 115 -25.05 -9.87 3.99
N LEU A 116 -24.29 -8.77 4.12
CA LEU A 116 -23.14 -8.70 5.02
C LEU A 116 -23.53 -8.44 6.48
N TRP A 117 -22.74 -9.03 7.37
CA TRP A 117 -22.86 -8.86 8.81
C TRP A 117 -21.51 -8.49 9.42
N GLU A 118 -21.59 -7.61 10.42
CA GLU A 118 -20.49 -7.18 11.28
C GLU A 118 -20.51 -7.98 12.57
N TYR A 119 -19.32 -8.33 13.08
CA TYR A 119 -19.15 -9.08 14.32
C TYR A 119 -18.17 -8.38 15.24
N GLN A 120 -18.57 -8.16 16.49
CA GLN A 120 -17.62 -7.87 17.55
C GLN A 120 -17.08 -9.20 18.07
N VAL A 121 -15.75 -9.34 18.09
CA VAL A 121 -15.10 -10.60 18.45
C VAL A 121 -14.07 -10.35 19.55
N VAL A 122 -14.08 -11.21 20.57
CA VAL A 122 -13.02 -11.26 21.59
C VAL A 122 -12.18 -12.51 21.37
N TRP A 123 -10.91 -12.46 21.78
CA TRP A 123 -9.98 -13.57 21.67
C TRP A 123 -9.33 -13.89 23.01
N GLU A 124 -8.86 -15.13 23.15
CA GLU A 124 -8.12 -15.62 24.31
C GLU A 124 -7.05 -16.63 23.88
N SER A 125 -5.87 -16.53 24.50
CA SER A 125 -4.68 -17.35 24.30
C SER A 125 -4.00 -17.54 25.66
N PRO A 126 -3.64 -18.79 26.03
CA PRO A 126 -2.88 -19.06 27.25
C PRO A 126 -1.64 -18.20 27.49
N THR A 127 -0.87 -17.88 26.45
CA THR A 127 0.40 -17.15 26.57
C THR A 127 0.30 -15.67 26.20
N ALA A 128 -0.52 -15.32 25.21
CA ALA A 128 -0.63 -13.95 24.71
C ALA A 128 -1.74 -13.13 25.39
N GLY A 129 -2.58 -13.77 26.22
CA GLY A 129 -3.64 -13.09 26.97
C GLY A 129 -4.98 -13.09 26.26
N LYS A 130 -5.80 -12.08 26.55
CA LYS A 130 -7.16 -11.95 25.99
C LYS A 130 -7.52 -10.50 25.74
N GLY A 131 -8.45 -10.26 24.83
CA GLY A 131 -8.91 -8.91 24.51
C GLY A 131 -9.89 -8.88 23.35
N GLU A 132 -10.13 -7.68 22.82
CA GLU A 132 -10.85 -7.51 21.57
C GLU A 132 -9.99 -7.91 20.39
N LEU A 133 -10.60 -8.47 19.35
CA LEU A 133 -9.91 -8.88 18.13
C LEU A 133 -9.39 -7.67 17.35
N CYS A 134 -10.21 -6.62 17.27
CA CYS A 134 -9.97 -5.46 16.42
C CYS A 134 -9.63 -4.22 17.26
N PRO A 135 -8.70 -3.37 16.80
CA PRO A 135 -8.36 -2.14 17.49
C PRO A 135 -9.57 -1.20 17.65
N GLY A 136 -9.60 -0.43 18.74
CA GLY A 136 -10.65 0.56 18.99
C GLY A 136 -12.06 -0.01 19.05
N SER A 137 -12.21 -1.30 19.39
CA SER A 137 -13.48 -2.01 19.37
C SER A 137 -14.16 -2.01 17.99
N ALA A 138 -13.41 -1.88 16.90
CA ALA A 138 -13.98 -1.92 15.55
C ALA A 138 -14.63 -3.28 15.25
N PRO A 139 -15.74 -3.33 14.51
CA PRO A 139 -16.34 -4.59 14.06
C PRO A 139 -15.43 -5.31 13.05
N ALA A 140 -15.62 -6.61 12.91
CA ALA A 140 -14.98 -7.44 11.89
C ALA A 140 -16.00 -8.00 10.88
N LEU A 141 -15.54 -8.20 9.64
CA LEU A 141 -16.22 -9.01 8.64
C LEU A 141 -15.68 -10.44 8.64
N VAL A 142 -16.51 -11.39 8.22
CA VAL A 142 -16.09 -12.79 8.02
C VAL A 142 -15.79 -13.03 6.55
N LEU A 143 -14.57 -13.51 6.27
CA LEU A 143 -14.12 -13.78 4.91
C LEU A 143 -13.71 -15.26 4.76
N PRO A 144 -14.16 -15.93 3.68
CA PRO A 144 -13.83 -17.33 3.45
C PRO A 144 -12.39 -17.52 2.95
N GLY A 145 -11.89 -18.73 3.09
CA GLY A 145 -10.58 -19.15 2.61
C GLY A 145 -9.47 -18.90 3.63
N ARG A 146 -8.24 -19.10 3.15
CA ARG A 146 -7.03 -18.94 3.95
C ARG A 146 -6.02 -18.10 3.20
N TRP A 147 -5.41 -17.14 3.89
CA TRP A 147 -4.29 -16.37 3.36
C TRP A 147 -2.96 -16.97 3.79
N GLY A 148 -1.98 -16.96 2.89
CA GLY A 148 -0.59 -17.30 3.21
C GLY A 148 0.34 -16.90 2.07
N ALA A 149 1.47 -16.26 2.39
CA ALA A 149 2.51 -15.87 1.42
C ALA A 149 1.96 -15.16 0.16
N GLY A 150 1.05 -14.20 0.35
CA GLY A 150 0.42 -13.42 -0.73
C GLY A 150 -0.64 -14.19 -1.56
N VAL A 151 -1.01 -15.40 -1.14
CA VAL A 151 -2.00 -16.25 -1.83
C VAL A 151 -3.28 -16.33 -1.02
N LEU A 152 -4.41 -16.11 -1.69
CA LEU A 152 -5.73 -16.48 -1.19
C LEU A 152 -6.03 -17.93 -1.63
N TYR A 153 -5.87 -18.88 -0.71
CA TYR A 153 -6.16 -20.29 -0.95
C TYR A 153 -7.65 -20.58 -0.90
N GLU A 154 -8.08 -21.45 -1.81
CA GLU A 154 -9.42 -22.00 -1.82
C GLU A 154 -9.55 -23.03 -0.71
N ASP A 155 -10.30 -22.66 0.33
CA ASP A 155 -10.64 -23.53 1.43
C ASP A 155 -12.06 -23.15 1.86
N ARG A 156 -13.00 -24.09 1.69
CA ARG A 156 -14.41 -23.88 2.00
C ARG A 156 -14.70 -23.99 3.49
N ASP A 157 -13.81 -24.63 4.23
CA ASP A 157 -13.96 -24.88 5.66
C ASP A 157 -13.15 -23.85 6.48
N ALA A 158 -12.14 -23.23 5.88
CA ALA A 158 -11.39 -22.14 6.50
C ALA A 158 -12.04 -20.77 6.31
N PHE A 159 -11.83 -19.92 7.31
CA PHE A 159 -12.19 -18.51 7.25
C PHE A 159 -11.32 -17.69 8.20
N PHE A 160 -11.51 -16.37 8.17
CA PHE A 160 -10.92 -15.46 9.13
C PHE A 160 -11.82 -14.24 9.34
N PHE A 161 -11.62 -13.58 10.47
CA PHE A 161 -12.21 -12.27 10.75
C PHE A 161 -11.26 -11.18 10.27
N ALA A 162 -11.78 -10.18 9.57
CA ALA A 162 -11.02 -9.03 9.10
C ALA A 162 -11.65 -7.74 9.65
N CYS A 163 -10.88 -6.98 10.40
CA CYS A 163 -11.31 -5.77 11.08
C CYS A 163 -11.63 -4.66 10.09
N LEU A 164 -12.81 -4.05 10.25
CA LEU A 164 -13.25 -2.96 9.42
C LEU A 164 -12.38 -1.71 9.62
N PRO A 165 -12.29 -0.86 8.59
CA PRO A 165 -11.68 0.46 8.73
C PRO A 165 -12.40 1.26 9.81
N HIS A 166 -11.65 1.85 10.74
CA HIS A 166 -12.20 2.74 11.76
C HIS A 166 -11.40 4.05 11.82
N LYS A 167 -12.03 5.08 12.39
CA LYS A 167 -11.37 6.36 12.67
C LYS A 167 -10.69 6.24 14.02
N ALA A 168 -9.40 6.57 14.13
CA ALA A 168 -8.85 6.89 15.45
C ALA A 168 -9.47 8.22 15.94
N GLU A 169 -9.67 8.37 17.25
CA GLU A 169 -10.31 9.54 17.86
C GLU A 169 -9.62 10.87 17.51
N THR A 170 -8.37 10.84 17.07
CA THR A 170 -7.52 11.99 16.79
C THR A 170 -7.16 12.17 15.30
N GLU A 171 -7.59 11.29 14.40
CA GLU A 171 -7.12 11.25 13.01
C GLU A 171 -8.24 11.53 11.99
N SER A 172 -7.88 12.24 10.91
CA SER A 172 -8.77 12.48 9.79
C SER A 172 -8.68 11.33 8.78
N GLY A 173 -9.55 10.33 8.87
CA GLY A 173 -9.61 9.25 7.88
C GLY A 173 -10.03 7.91 8.47
N LEU A 174 -10.25 6.93 7.58
CA LEU A 174 -10.45 5.52 7.92
C LEU A 174 -9.17 4.77 7.54
N ASP A 175 -8.15 4.88 8.39
CA ASP A 175 -6.79 4.44 8.10
C ASP A 175 -6.48 3.05 8.64
N LYS A 176 -7.04 2.71 9.81
CA LYS A 176 -6.76 1.46 10.54
C LYS A 176 -7.78 0.37 10.25
N GLY A 177 -7.31 -0.82 9.85
CA GLY A 177 -8.14 -1.99 9.57
C GLY A 177 -7.46 -2.96 8.61
N GLY A 178 -8.07 -4.13 8.38
CA GLY A 178 -7.53 -5.16 7.48
C GLY A 178 -7.75 -4.82 6.01
N VAL A 179 -6.73 -4.97 5.17
CA VAL A 179 -6.88 -4.71 3.73
C VAL A 179 -7.93 -5.59 3.06
N THR A 180 -8.15 -6.80 3.56
CA THR A 180 -9.21 -7.67 3.01
C THR A 180 -10.61 -7.14 3.34
N ALA A 181 -10.80 -6.55 4.53
CA ALA A 181 -12.06 -5.87 4.88
C ALA A 181 -12.22 -4.59 4.05
N LYS A 182 -11.16 -3.77 3.91
CA LYS A 182 -11.15 -2.61 3.01
C LYS A 182 -11.59 -2.97 1.59
N CYS A 183 -11.14 -4.11 1.06
CA CYS A 183 -11.55 -4.58 -0.26
C CYS A 183 -13.03 -4.93 -0.37
N VAL A 184 -13.64 -5.49 0.67
CA VAL A 184 -15.10 -5.65 0.73
C VAL A 184 -15.79 -4.30 0.73
N GLU A 185 -15.29 -3.35 1.52
CA GLU A 185 -15.83 -1.98 1.57
C GLU A 185 -15.72 -1.25 0.22
N TRP A 186 -14.74 -1.60 -0.62
CA TRP A 186 -14.59 -1.07 -1.97
C TRP A 186 -15.39 -1.84 -3.03
N GLY A 187 -16.19 -2.84 -2.62
CA GLY A 187 -17.04 -3.65 -3.50
C GLY A 187 -16.35 -4.86 -4.13
N TYR A 188 -15.07 -5.13 -3.80
CA TYR A 188 -14.31 -6.29 -4.27
C TYR A 188 -14.40 -7.45 -3.28
N THR A 189 -15.59 -8.03 -3.13
CA THR A 189 -15.82 -9.21 -2.29
C THR A 189 -15.23 -10.49 -2.90
N PRO A 190 -14.89 -11.52 -2.09
CA PRO A 190 -14.46 -12.82 -2.61
C PRO A 190 -15.63 -13.71 -3.12
N TRP A 191 -16.84 -13.17 -3.17
CA TRP A 191 -18.04 -13.74 -3.80
C TRP A 191 -18.63 -12.74 -4.81
N VAL A 192 -19.55 -13.19 -5.66
CA VAL A 192 -20.25 -12.29 -6.59
C VAL A 192 -21.11 -11.32 -5.79
N ASN A 193 -20.77 -10.02 -5.84
CA ASN A 193 -21.54 -8.98 -5.17
C ASN A 193 -22.68 -8.49 -6.06
N PRO A 194 -23.95 -8.68 -5.67
CA PRO A 194 -25.08 -8.09 -6.39
C PRO A 194 -25.23 -6.58 -6.10
N GLU A 195 -24.61 -6.07 -5.05
CA GLU A 195 -24.67 -4.66 -4.68
C GLU A 195 -23.77 -3.81 -5.60
N PRO A 196 -24.17 -2.57 -5.94
CA PRO A 196 -23.29 -1.64 -6.64
C PRO A 196 -22.02 -1.40 -5.85
N MET A 197 -20.92 -1.18 -6.57
CA MET A 197 -19.71 -0.69 -5.95
C MET A 197 -19.92 0.75 -5.42
N PRO A 198 -19.06 1.29 -4.54
CA PRO A 198 -19.26 2.60 -3.94
C PRO A 198 -19.38 3.80 -4.93
N ASP A 199 -18.95 3.64 -6.18
CA ASP A 199 -19.02 4.64 -7.27
C ASP A 199 -20.32 4.49 -8.09
N GLY A 200 -21.19 3.56 -7.69
CA GLY A 200 -22.44 3.22 -8.34
C GLY A 200 -22.31 2.26 -9.52
N SER A 201 -21.10 1.89 -9.93
CA SER A 201 -20.89 0.92 -11.00
C SER A 201 -21.20 -0.51 -10.55
N PRO A 202 -21.59 -1.42 -11.46
CA PRO A 202 -21.78 -2.83 -11.12
C PRO A 202 -20.43 -3.49 -10.79
N SER A 203 -20.47 -4.51 -9.92
CA SER A 203 -19.29 -5.34 -9.64
C SER A 203 -18.66 -5.85 -10.95
N PRO A 204 -17.32 -5.80 -11.09
CA PRO A 204 -16.66 -6.28 -12.29
C PRO A 204 -16.61 -7.81 -12.35
N ALA A 205 -16.90 -8.51 -11.25
CA ALA A 205 -16.93 -9.97 -11.17
C ALA A 205 -18.32 -10.53 -11.47
N THR A 206 -18.40 -11.49 -12.39
CA THR A 206 -19.65 -12.18 -12.75
C THR A 206 -19.67 -13.65 -12.30
N THR A 207 -18.53 -14.17 -11.86
CA THR A 207 -18.37 -15.54 -11.35
C THR A 207 -17.65 -15.54 -10.01
N SER A 208 -17.76 -16.64 -9.25
CA SER A 208 -17.05 -16.78 -7.97
C SER A 208 -15.53 -16.71 -8.13
N ASP A 209 -14.99 -17.28 -9.20
CA ASP A 209 -13.54 -17.26 -9.45
C ASP A 209 -13.05 -15.85 -9.81
N GLU A 210 -13.81 -15.11 -10.62
CA GLU A 210 -13.51 -13.69 -10.88
C GLU A 210 -13.57 -12.87 -9.59
N ALA A 211 -14.55 -13.11 -8.72
CA ALA A 211 -14.66 -12.39 -7.45
C ALA A 211 -13.44 -12.62 -6.55
N LYS A 212 -13.00 -13.87 -6.39
CA LYS A 212 -11.75 -14.19 -5.66
C LYS A 212 -10.52 -13.54 -6.30
N ARG A 213 -10.42 -13.52 -7.64
CA ARG A 213 -9.33 -12.85 -8.36
C ARG A 213 -9.29 -11.35 -8.10
N TYR A 214 -10.44 -10.69 -8.16
CA TYR A 214 -10.56 -9.27 -7.86
C TYR A 214 -10.26 -8.99 -6.38
N HIS A 215 -10.77 -9.80 -5.46
CA HIS A 215 -10.48 -9.66 -4.03
C HIS A 215 -8.98 -9.84 -3.74
N ALA A 216 -8.35 -10.87 -4.32
CA ALA A 216 -6.91 -11.10 -4.16
C ALA A 216 -6.07 -9.95 -4.75
N SER A 217 -6.44 -9.45 -5.93
CA SER A 217 -5.81 -8.30 -6.57
C SER A 217 -5.97 -7.04 -5.73
N CYS A 218 -7.17 -6.82 -5.19
CA CYS A 218 -7.47 -5.68 -4.34
C CYS A 218 -6.65 -5.72 -3.06
N ALA A 219 -6.60 -6.86 -2.35
CA ALA A 219 -5.87 -6.96 -1.09
C ALA A 219 -4.36 -6.76 -1.29
N THR A 220 -3.81 -7.33 -2.35
CA THR A 220 -2.40 -7.18 -2.74
C THR A 220 -2.09 -5.74 -3.15
N MET A 221 -3.00 -5.08 -3.88
CA MET A 221 -2.89 -3.66 -4.23
C MET A 221 -2.96 -2.74 -3.01
N ALA A 222 -3.91 -3.01 -2.12
CA ALA A 222 -4.15 -2.26 -0.91
C ALA A 222 -2.97 -2.32 0.06
N SER A 223 -2.20 -3.41 0.03
CA SER A 223 -0.95 -3.52 0.78
C SER A 223 0.30 -3.11 0.01
N ALA A 224 0.17 -2.76 -1.28
CA ALA A 224 1.30 -2.57 -2.16
C ALA A 224 2.26 -3.78 -2.19
N ASP A 225 1.74 -5.01 -2.10
CA ASP A 225 2.52 -6.25 -2.26
C ASP A 225 2.82 -6.50 -3.74
N TYR A 226 3.70 -5.67 -4.32
CA TYR A 226 4.00 -5.70 -5.75
C TYR A 226 4.48 -7.07 -6.25
N CYS A 227 5.04 -7.88 -5.35
CA CYS A 227 5.63 -9.18 -5.67
C CYS A 227 4.63 -10.35 -5.51
N GLY A 228 3.53 -10.15 -4.77
CA GLY A 228 2.56 -11.19 -4.45
C GLY A 228 3.10 -12.21 -3.43
N GLU A 229 3.91 -11.75 -2.49
CA GLU A 229 4.65 -12.57 -1.53
C GLU A 229 4.15 -12.38 -0.08
N GLY A 230 3.11 -11.57 0.11
CA GLY A 230 2.56 -11.19 1.41
C GLY A 230 3.38 -10.14 2.13
N ARG A 231 4.09 -9.27 1.39
CA ARG A 231 4.94 -8.21 1.95
C ARG A 231 4.54 -6.84 1.43
N PRO A 232 4.04 -5.94 2.29
CA PRO A 232 3.70 -4.60 1.86
C PRO A 232 4.94 -3.78 1.50
N ASN A 233 4.76 -2.75 0.67
CA ASN A 233 5.83 -1.84 0.21
C ASN A 233 5.47 -0.37 0.37
N THR A 234 4.58 -0.10 1.31
CA THR A 234 3.98 1.21 1.59
C THR A 234 3.60 1.25 3.07
N VAL A 235 3.36 2.44 3.61
CA VAL A 235 2.86 2.62 4.97
C VAL A 235 1.35 2.53 5.06
N ASN A 236 0.85 2.20 6.25
CA ASN A 236 -0.52 2.48 6.63
C ASN A 236 -0.83 3.95 6.36
N GLY A 237 -2.01 4.20 5.79
CA GLY A 237 -2.45 5.57 5.53
C GLY A 237 -2.01 6.14 4.19
N THR A 238 -1.15 5.46 3.39
CA THR A 238 -0.77 5.96 2.05
C THR A 238 -2.02 6.14 1.18
N PRO A 239 -2.36 7.37 0.78
CA PRO A 239 -3.54 7.61 -0.02
C PRO A 239 -3.44 6.92 -1.38
N LEU A 240 -4.53 6.23 -1.77
CA LEU A 240 -4.66 5.60 -3.07
C LEU A 240 -5.96 5.97 -3.78
N VAL A 241 -5.90 5.98 -5.11
CA VAL A 241 -7.05 5.96 -6.03
C VAL A 241 -6.95 4.70 -6.87
N MET A 242 -8.04 3.93 -6.96
CA MET A 242 -8.04 2.69 -7.75
C MET A 242 -9.05 2.73 -8.89
N PHE A 243 -8.67 2.13 -10.01
CA PHE A 243 -9.55 1.86 -11.14
C PHE A 243 -9.54 0.38 -11.47
N ASN A 244 -10.61 -0.12 -12.06
CA ASN A 244 -10.66 -1.43 -12.69
C ASN A 244 -10.43 -1.32 -14.20
N ALA A 245 -10.28 -2.47 -14.87
CA ALA A 245 -10.08 -2.55 -16.31
C ALA A 245 -11.17 -1.87 -17.17
N LYS A 246 -12.39 -1.67 -16.64
CA LYS A 246 -13.51 -1.06 -17.37
C LYS A 246 -13.53 0.46 -17.26
N ASN A 247 -12.94 1.04 -16.21
CA ASN A 247 -13.01 2.48 -15.92
C ASN A 247 -11.64 3.16 -15.80
N VAL A 248 -10.53 2.45 -16.03
CA VAL A 248 -9.19 3.06 -16.04
C VAL A 248 -9.09 4.17 -17.09
N VAL A 249 -8.55 5.31 -16.67
CA VAL A 249 -8.39 6.48 -17.55
C VAL A 249 -7.20 6.26 -18.48
N THR A 250 -7.40 6.55 -19.77
CA THR A 250 -6.36 6.45 -20.79
C THR A 250 -6.07 7.78 -21.46
N GLN A 251 -4.83 7.96 -21.90
CA GLN A 251 -4.37 9.08 -22.71
C GLN A 251 -3.78 8.57 -24.03
N LEU A 252 -3.96 9.34 -25.13
CA LEU A 252 -3.39 8.98 -26.42
C LEU A 252 -1.96 9.51 -26.55
N VAL A 253 -1.04 8.64 -26.96
CA VAL A 253 0.29 9.02 -27.47
C VAL A 253 0.35 8.64 -28.94
N GLY A 254 0.25 9.64 -29.82
CA GLY A 254 -0.07 9.41 -31.23
C GLY A 254 -1.48 8.81 -31.35
N THR A 255 -1.57 7.58 -31.87
CA THR A 255 -2.84 6.83 -32.00
C THR A 255 -2.99 5.71 -30.96
N THR A 256 -1.99 5.51 -30.10
CA THR A 256 -1.98 4.40 -29.14
C THR A 256 -2.46 4.86 -27.76
N PRO A 257 -3.45 4.20 -27.14
CA PRO A 257 -3.91 4.52 -25.80
C PRO A 257 -2.97 3.93 -24.74
N TYR A 258 -2.51 4.77 -23.82
CA TYR A 258 -1.74 4.42 -22.64
C TYR A 258 -2.57 4.70 -21.39
N VAL A 259 -2.31 3.99 -20.30
CA VAL A 259 -2.88 4.40 -18.99
C VAL A 259 -2.37 5.79 -18.67
N ALA A 260 -3.28 6.69 -18.32
CA ALA A 260 -2.94 8.07 -18.02
C ALA A 260 -2.08 8.15 -16.76
N SER A 261 -1.07 9.02 -16.75
CA SER A 261 -0.16 9.15 -15.61
C SER A 261 -0.79 9.78 -14.36
N GLY A 262 -2.01 10.30 -14.48
CA GLY A 262 -2.60 11.25 -13.55
C GLY A 262 -2.19 12.71 -13.87
N PRO A 263 -2.52 13.67 -13.00
CA PRO A 263 -3.12 13.44 -11.68
C PRO A 263 -4.61 13.09 -11.70
N PHE A 264 -5.06 12.29 -10.73
CA PHE A 264 -6.48 12.01 -10.47
C PHE A 264 -6.84 12.33 -9.01
N GLY A 265 -8.13 12.26 -8.67
CA GLY A 265 -8.64 12.43 -7.30
C GLY A 265 -9.00 13.88 -6.95
N SER A 266 -9.55 14.06 -5.74
CA SER A 266 -10.12 15.34 -5.26
C SER A 266 -9.09 16.46 -5.09
N GLY A 267 -7.82 16.11 -4.87
CA GLY A 267 -6.70 17.04 -4.76
C GLY A 267 -5.76 17.11 -5.98
N ALA A 268 -5.97 16.29 -7.01
CA ALA A 268 -5.06 16.16 -8.16
C ALA A 268 -3.59 15.83 -7.78
N ASP A 269 -3.39 14.97 -6.79
CA ASP A 269 -2.05 14.56 -6.30
C ASP A 269 -1.77 13.05 -6.47
N PHE A 270 -2.67 12.31 -7.13
CA PHE A 270 -2.53 10.86 -7.32
C PHE A 270 -1.96 10.54 -8.69
N PHE A 271 -0.82 9.87 -8.72
CA PHE A 271 -0.13 9.50 -9.97
C PHE A 271 -0.09 8.00 -10.15
N PHE A 272 -0.10 7.57 -11.41
CA PHE A 272 -0.11 6.16 -11.74
C PHE A 272 1.06 5.45 -11.07
N GLU A 273 0.77 4.32 -10.44
CA GLU A 273 1.72 3.58 -9.65
C GLU A 273 2.00 2.23 -10.32
N THR A 274 0.93 1.46 -10.59
CA THR A 274 1.05 0.11 -11.12
C THR A 274 -0.29 -0.46 -11.63
N ALA A 275 -0.18 -1.47 -12.48
CA ALA A 275 -1.28 -2.34 -12.90
C ALA A 275 -1.13 -3.73 -12.26
N TRP A 276 -2.24 -4.28 -11.79
CA TRP A 276 -2.30 -5.51 -10.99
C TRP A 276 -2.97 -6.64 -11.76
N ALA A 277 -2.40 -7.84 -11.67
CA ALA A 277 -2.98 -9.05 -12.24
C ALA A 277 -2.98 -10.19 -11.22
N ALA A 278 -4.03 -11.02 -11.26
CA ALA A 278 -4.12 -12.25 -10.49
C ALA A 278 -4.05 -13.49 -11.37
N SER A 279 -3.26 -14.46 -10.92
CA SER A 279 -3.09 -15.77 -11.55
C SER A 279 -3.43 -16.89 -10.57
N GLN A 280 -3.92 -18.01 -11.09
CA GLN A 280 -4.16 -19.19 -10.27
C GLN A 280 -2.82 -19.85 -9.96
N VAL A 281 -2.63 -20.24 -8.71
CA VAL A 281 -1.46 -20.98 -8.25
C VAL A 281 -1.89 -22.30 -7.64
N LYS A 282 -1.02 -23.30 -7.75
CA LYS A 282 -1.15 -24.57 -7.05
C LYS A 282 0.19 -24.90 -6.41
N ASP A 283 0.21 -25.01 -5.09
CA ASP A 283 1.39 -25.39 -4.33
C ASP A 283 1.03 -26.45 -3.26
N THR A 284 1.92 -26.65 -2.28
CA THR A 284 1.73 -27.61 -1.19
C THR A 284 0.52 -27.29 -0.29
N GLN A 285 0.06 -26.04 -0.32
CA GLN A 285 -1.03 -25.52 0.47
C GLN A 285 -2.38 -25.55 -0.26
N GLY A 286 -2.39 -25.87 -1.56
CA GLY A 286 -3.61 -26.10 -2.34
C GLY A 286 -3.71 -25.22 -3.59
N TYR A 287 -4.92 -25.10 -4.11
CA TYR A 287 -5.25 -24.14 -5.17
C TYR A 287 -5.54 -22.76 -4.56
N GLY A 288 -5.12 -21.70 -5.22
CA GLY A 288 -5.38 -20.34 -4.77
C GLY A 288 -5.14 -19.29 -5.85
N TRP A 289 -5.31 -18.04 -5.46
CA TRP A 289 -5.09 -16.88 -6.32
C TRP A 289 -3.96 -16.03 -5.77
N ARG A 290 -2.92 -15.81 -6.58
CA ARG A 290 -1.83 -14.88 -6.30
C ARG A 290 -1.96 -13.68 -7.23
N ALA A 291 -2.06 -12.50 -6.63
CA ALA A 291 -1.94 -11.26 -7.38
C ALA A 291 -0.55 -10.66 -7.24
N LYS A 292 -0.15 -9.85 -8.21
CA LYS A 292 1.10 -9.09 -8.19
C LYS A 292 1.02 -7.91 -9.17
N ALA A 293 1.97 -7.00 -9.04
CA ALA A 293 2.17 -5.95 -10.03
C ALA A 293 2.68 -6.57 -11.35
N LEU A 294 2.15 -6.09 -12.48
CA LEU A 294 2.69 -6.41 -13.82
C LEU A 294 3.94 -5.60 -14.13
N CYS A 295 3.99 -4.38 -13.60
CA CYS A 295 5.04 -3.39 -13.78
C CYS A 295 4.91 -2.36 -12.65
N LEU A 296 5.93 -1.52 -12.47
CA LEU A 296 5.81 -0.28 -11.69
C LEU A 296 6.17 0.91 -12.57
N THR A 297 5.63 2.07 -12.23
CA THR A 297 6.08 3.31 -12.87
C THR A 297 7.52 3.65 -12.52
N LYS A 298 8.14 4.47 -13.36
CA LYS A 298 9.47 5.03 -13.10
C LYS A 298 9.54 5.69 -11.72
N LYS A 299 8.52 6.48 -11.39
CA LYS A 299 8.44 7.17 -10.10
C LYS A 299 8.37 6.17 -8.94
N ARG A 300 7.60 5.08 -9.04
CA ARG A 300 7.57 4.07 -7.98
C ARG A 300 8.88 3.29 -7.86
N TRP A 301 9.51 2.91 -8.97
CA TRP A 301 10.85 2.32 -8.91
C TRP A 301 11.86 3.26 -8.24
N SER A 302 11.68 4.58 -8.35
CA SER A 302 12.54 5.55 -7.67
C SER A 302 12.44 5.60 -6.15
N THR A 303 11.51 4.88 -5.54
CA THR A 303 11.39 4.83 -4.07
C THR A 303 11.69 3.43 -3.51
N LEU A 304 12.16 2.51 -4.36
CA LEU A 304 12.50 1.15 -3.98
C LEU A 304 14.01 0.89 -4.11
N PRO A 305 14.57 -0.01 -3.26
CA PRO A 305 15.92 -0.54 -3.45
C PRO A 305 16.11 -1.11 -4.85
N LEU A 306 17.36 -1.14 -5.36
CA LEU A 306 17.65 -1.82 -6.64
C LEU A 306 17.26 -3.29 -6.57
N ASN A 307 16.61 -3.79 -7.63
CA ASN A 307 15.89 -5.07 -7.71
C ASN A 307 14.60 -5.17 -6.88
N GLY A 308 14.15 -4.05 -6.31
CA GLY A 308 12.94 -4.00 -5.48
C GLY A 308 13.13 -4.67 -4.12
N THR A 309 12.02 -5.09 -3.55
CA THR A 309 11.90 -5.77 -2.24
C THR A 309 11.45 -7.23 -2.37
N CYS A 310 11.24 -7.70 -3.60
CA CYS A 310 10.79 -9.06 -3.86
C CYS A 310 11.85 -10.07 -3.39
N LEU A 311 11.40 -11.11 -2.68
CA LEU A 311 12.21 -12.28 -2.34
C LEU A 311 12.70 -12.98 -3.61
N ASN A 312 11.84 -13.08 -4.62
CA ASN A 312 12.23 -13.57 -5.93
C ASN A 312 12.19 -12.43 -6.97
N PRO A 313 13.36 -11.98 -7.50
CA PRO A 313 13.43 -10.89 -8.47
C PRO A 313 12.78 -11.22 -9.82
N THR A 314 12.42 -12.48 -10.08
CA THR A 314 11.64 -12.84 -11.28
C THR A 314 10.15 -12.56 -11.13
N ASN A 315 9.65 -12.33 -9.90
CA ASN A 315 8.24 -12.03 -9.68
C ASN A 315 7.87 -10.67 -10.24
N LEU A 316 8.77 -9.69 -10.10
CA LEU A 316 8.67 -8.36 -10.66
C LEU A 316 10.07 -7.89 -11.13
N PRO A 317 10.41 -8.12 -12.41
CA PRO A 317 11.69 -7.72 -12.97
C PRO A 317 11.93 -6.20 -12.86
N ASP A 318 13.07 -5.81 -12.29
CA ASP A 318 13.44 -4.38 -12.15
C ASP A 318 14.07 -3.83 -13.45
N PRO A 319 13.41 -2.90 -14.15
CA PRO A 319 13.90 -2.30 -15.40
C PRO A 319 15.17 -1.45 -15.25
N ARG A 320 15.58 -1.10 -14.02
CA ARG A 320 16.83 -0.37 -13.75
C ARG A 320 18.06 -1.26 -13.89
N THR A 321 17.90 -2.56 -13.66
CA THR A 321 18.98 -3.56 -13.71
C THR A 321 18.77 -4.59 -14.83
N GLN A 322 17.53 -4.79 -15.28
CA GLN A 322 17.15 -5.77 -16.29
C GLN A 322 16.63 -5.07 -17.55
N ARG A 323 17.46 -5.00 -18.62
CA ARG A 323 17.17 -4.24 -19.84
C ARG A 323 15.86 -4.58 -20.56
N GLN A 324 15.33 -5.79 -20.36
CA GLN A 324 14.11 -6.25 -21.03
C GLN A 324 12.83 -6.00 -20.21
N ALA A 325 12.97 -5.66 -18.93
CA ALA A 325 11.81 -5.39 -18.09
C ALA A 325 11.18 -4.04 -18.47
N PRO A 326 9.84 -3.95 -18.60
CA PRO A 326 9.17 -2.71 -18.94
C PRO A 326 8.87 -1.87 -17.69
N PHE A 327 8.90 -0.54 -17.86
CA PHE A 327 8.17 0.37 -16.98
C PHE A 327 6.69 0.37 -17.35
N CYS A 328 5.79 0.67 -16.41
CA CYS A 328 4.36 0.74 -16.74
C CYS A 328 4.04 1.76 -17.84
N GLU A 329 4.75 2.90 -17.85
CA GLU A 329 4.57 3.95 -18.86
C GLU A 329 5.02 3.53 -20.26
N SER A 330 5.75 2.42 -20.38
CA SER A 330 6.17 1.85 -21.67
C SER A 330 5.16 0.89 -22.28
N LEU A 331 4.09 0.54 -21.55
CA LEU A 331 3.07 -0.40 -21.98
C LEU A 331 1.77 0.35 -22.31
N SER A 332 1.20 0.06 -23.47
CA SER A 332 -0.14 0.55 -23.82
C SER A 332 -1.20 -0.04 -22.89
N ALA A 333 -2.37 0.61 -22.82
CA ALA A 333 -3.50 0.07 -22.06
C ALA A 333 -3.90 -1.33 -22.56
N SER A 334 -3.90 -1.54 -23.88
CA SER A 334 -4.20 -2.85 -24.47
C SER A 334 -3.16 -3.92 -24.12
N GLN A 335 -1.87 -3.57 -24.05
CA GLN A 335 -0.81 -4.50 -23.62
C GLN A 335 -1.01 -4.92 -22.16
N LEU A 336 -1.25 -3.97 -21.26
CA LEU A 336 -1.52 -4.25 -19.85
C LEU A 336 -2.74 -5.17 -19.68
N LEU A 337 -3.85 -4.86 -20.37
CA LEU A 337 -5.05 -5.69 -20.34
C LEU A 337 -4.82 -7.09 -20.91
N SER A 338 -4.04 -7.22 -21.99
CA SER A 338 -3.68 -8.51 -22.57
C SER A 338 -2.81 -9.37 -21.65
N GLN A 339 -2.06 -8.74 -20.75
CA GLN A 339 -1.30 -9.40 -19.68
C GLN A 339 -2.14 -9.71 -18.44
N GLY A 340 -3.46 -9.43 -18.48
CA GLY A 340 -4.38 -9.74 -17.40
C GLY A 340 -4.49 -8.66 -16.34
N ALA A 341 -4.14 -7.40 -16.65
CA ALA A 341 -4.40 -6.29 -15.74
C ALA A 341 -5.90 -6.18 -15.41
N MET A 342 -6.23 -6.19 -14.13
CA MET A 342 -7.61 -6.13 -13.61
C MET A 342 -7.86 -4.87 -12.78
N LEU A 343 -6.84 -4.42 -12.04
CA LEU A 343 -6.87 -3.20 -11.23
C LEU A 343 -5.67 -2.31 -11.55
N PHE A 344 -5.82 -1.02 -11.34
CA PHE A 344 -4.81 0.01 -11.56
C PHE A 344 -4.80 0.92 -10.34
N SER A 345 -3.64 1.05 -9.68
CA SER A 345 -3.49 1.94 -8.53
C SER A 345 -2.77 3.22 -8.90
N TYR A 346 -3.19 4.27 -8.22
CA TYR A 346 -2.57 5.59 -8.22
C TYR A 346 -2.34 5.95 -6.77
N SER A 347 -1.18 6.49 -6.44
CA SER A 347 -0.86 6.91 -5.07
C SER A 347 -0.41 8.36 -5.03
N SER A 348 -0.66 9.03 -3.91
CA SER A 348 0.13 10.19 -3.54
C SER A 348 1.47 9.65 -3.04
N TYR A 349 2.56 9.98 -3.72
CA TYR A 349 3.89 9.50 -3.36
C TYR A 349 4.36 10.21 -2.09
N ILE A 350 3.98 9.65 -0.94
CA ILE A 350 4.36 10.15 0.38
C ILE A 350 5.76 9.73 0.78
N ASP A 351 6.41 8.89 -0.03
CA ASP A 351 7.81 8.53 0.03
C ASP A 351 8.59 9.07 -1.18
N ALA A 352 9.88 9.30 -0.96
CA ALA A 352 10.85 9.63 -1.99
C ALA A 352 12.13 8.80 -1.78
N GLY A 353 12.80 8.40 -2.85
CA GLY A 353 14.07 7.69 -2.73
C GLY A 353 15.25 8.64 -2.55
N LEU A 354 16.07 8.41 -1.53
CA LEU A 354 17.31 9.15 -1.32
C LEU A 354 18.45 8.43 -2.03
N TYR A 355 19.12 9.13 -2.95
CA TYR A 355 20.18 8.56 -3.78
C TYR A 355 21.50 9.30 -3.61
N ARG A 356 22.59 8.55 -3.65
CA ARG A 356 23.95 9.09 -3.64
C ARG A 356 24.54 9.16 -5.03
N PHE A 357 25.10 10.33 -5.32
CA PHE A 357 25.76 10.69 -6.55
C PHE A 357 27.20 11.09 -6.28
N LYS A 358 28.05 10.95 -7.29
CA LYS A 358 29.43 11.37 -7.31
C LYS A 358 29.68 12.31 -8.48
N HIS A 359 30.29 13.45 -8.21
CA HIS A 359 30.71 14.39 -9.23
C HIS A 359 31.82 13.76 -10.08
N LYS A 360 31.68 13.80 -11.42
CA LYS A 360 32.57 13.11 -12.38
C LYS A 360 34.03 13.54 -12.28
N VAL A 361 34.27 14.82 -11.98
CA VAL A 361 35.62 15.42 -11.91
C VAL A 361 36.17 15.44 -10.49
N THR A 362 35.50 16.14 -9.56
CA THR A 362 35.98 16.32 -8.18
C THR A 362 35.86 15.06 -7.31
N GLY A 363 34.99 14.12 -7.68
CA GLY A 363 34.70 12.94 -6.86
C GLY A 363 33.97 13.26 -5.55
N GLU A 364 33.41 14.46 -5.43
CA GLU A 364 32.57 14.87 -4.31
C GLU A 364 31.21 14.19 -4.37
N LEU A 365 30.62 13.96 -3.20
CA LEU A 365 29.37 13.22 -3.08
C LEU A 365 28.20 14.19 -2.90
N LEU A 366 27.06 13.84 -3.49
CA LEU A 366 25.79 14.52 -3.31
C LEU A 366 24.74 13.45 -3.01
N THR A 367 24.01 13.60 -1.91
CA THR A 367 22.90 12.71 -1.57
C THR A 367 21.60 13.48 -1.65
N THR A 368 20.68 13.07 -2.51
CA THR A 368 19.48 13.88 -2.83
C THR A 368 18.30 12.98 -3.21
N ALA A 369 17.10 13.42 -2.83
CA ALA A 369 15.83 12.83 -3.27
C ALA A 369 15.20 13.62 -4.43
N SER A 370 15.70 14.82 -4.68
CA SER A 370 15.33 15.65 -5.82
C SER A 370 15.94 15.13 -7.12
N LEU A 371 15.16 14.33 -7.86
CA LEU A 371 15.61 13.67 -9.10
C LEU A 371 14.81 14.18 -10.30
N ASN A 372 15.50 14.37 -11.43
CA ASN A 372 14.87 14.47 -12.74
C ASN A 372 14.65 13.04 -13.27
N ILE A 373 13.39 12.61 -13.30
CA ILE A 373 12.98 11.30 -13.84
C ILE A 373 12.34 11.53 -15.20
N SER A 374 12.96 11.02 -16.27
CA SER A 374 12.43 11.21 -17.61
C SER A 374 11.07 10.52 -17.78
N PRO A 375 10.03 11.22 -18.29
CA PRO A 375 8.71 10.62 -18.52
C PRO A 375 8.74 9.58 -19.66
N SER A 376 9.69 9.67 -20.59
CA SER A 376 9.88 8.74 -21.71
C SER A 376 11.33 8.22 -21.80
N GLY A 377 11.57 7.09 -22.48
CA GLY A 377 12.93 6.56 -22.68
C GLY A 377 13.54 5.86 -21.46
N ALA A 378 14.86 5.64 -21.49
CA ALA A 378 15.60 4.93 -20.46
C ALA A 378 15.50 5.64 -19.10
N PHE A 379 15.54 4.87 -18.03
CA PHE A 379 15.45 5.40 -16.69
C PHE A 379 16.82 5.90 -16.22
N VAL A 380 16.95 7.22 -16.17
CA VAL A 380 18.19 7.92 -15.82
C VAL A 380 17.90 8.82 -14.63
N TYR A 381 18.63 8.62 -13.53
CA TYR A 381 18.61 9.53 -12.40
C TYR A 381 19.60 10.66 -12.63
N VAL A 382 19.09 11.88 -12.69
CA VAL A 382 19.92 13.10 -12.69
C VAL A 382 19.48 13.94 -11.49
N PRO A 383 20.40 14.34 -10.60
CA PRO A 383 20.04 15.17 -9.47
C PRO A 383 19.56 16.55 -9.97
N LYS A 384 18.50 17.08 -9.36
CA LYS A 384 17.89 18.35 -9.74
C LYS A 384 18.63 19.54 -9.09
N VAL A 385 19.87 19.74 -9.53
CA VAL A 385 20.79 20.83 -9.11
C VAL A 385 21.36 21.55 -10.36
N PRO A 386 21.82 22.82 -10.26
CA PRO A 386 22.33 23.61 -11.39
C PRO A 386 23.37 22.94 -12.32
N ASN A 387 24.10 21.94 -11.82
CA ASN A 387 25.10 21.14 -12.54
C ASN A 387 24.82 19.62 -12.48
N GLY A 388 23.56 19.21 -12.40
CA GLY A 388 23.20 17.80 -12.16
C GLY A 388 23.76 16.82 -13.19
N ASN A 389 23.99 17.26 -14.43
CA ASN A 389 24.61 16.43 -15.47
C ASN A 389 26.08 16.09 -15.21
N ASP A 390 26.76 16.78 -14.30
CA ASP A 390 28.14 16.51 -13.90
C ASP A 390 28.23 15.43 -12.82
N TYR A 391 27.09 14.91 -12.37
CA TYR A 391 26.98 13.84 -11.40
C TYR A 391 26.63 12.51 -12.08
N VAL A 392 27.10 11.42 -11.47
CA VAL A 392 26.70 10.04 -11.78
C VAL A 392 26.32 9.34 -10.48
N LEU A 393 25.50 8.29 -10.56
CA LEU A 393 25.23 7.45 -9.40
C LEU A 393 26.54 6.89 -8.82
N ASP A 394 26.70 6.96 -7.50
CA ASP A 394 27.92 6.49 -6.85
C ASP A 394 27.90 4.96 -6.69
N THR A 395 28.41 4.26 -7.69
CA THR A 395 28.53 2.80 -7.68
C THR A 395 29.84 2.30 -7.04
N THR A 396 30.64 3.19 -6.44
CA THR A 396 31.97 2.82 -5.91
C THR A 396 31.91 2.29 -4.48
N GLY A 397 32.37 1.06 -4.25
CA GLY A 397 32.83 0.54 -2.96
C GLY A 397 31.81 0.32 -1.83
N VAL A 398 30.52 0.64 -2.00
CA VAL A 398 29.49 0.46 -0.96
C VAL A 398 28.20 -0.10 -1.56
N SER A 399 27.46 -0.88 -0.76
CA SER A 399 26.36 -1.76 -1.16
C SER A 399 25.05 -1.08 -1.58
N SER A 400 24.91 0.25 -1.63
CA SER A 400 23.75 0.83 -2.32
C SER A 400 23.93 2.31 -2.69
N VAL A 401 23.85 2.58 -4.00
CA VAL A 401 23.58 3.90 -4.60
C VAL A 401 22.30 4.53 -4.03
N TYR A 402 21.39 3.67 -3.58
CA TYR A 402 20.15 4.02 -2.90
C TYR A 402 20.38 4.00 -1.38
N GLU A 403 20.29 5.15 -0.74
CA GLU A 403 20.51 5.25 0.70
C GLU A 403 19.30 4.69 1.48
N GLY A 404 18.08 4.88 0.95
CA GLY A 404 16.82 4.41 1.53
C GLY A 404 15.67 5.36 1.16
N PRO A 405 14.43 5.04 1.54
CA PRO A 405 13.32 5.97 1.36
C PRO A 405 13.38 7.06 2.43
N ILE A 406 12.75 8.20 2.15
CA ILE A 406 12.42 9.27 3.09
C ILE A 406 10.95 9.64 2.93
N LEU A 407 10.34 10.31 3.90
CA LEU A 407 9.03 10.89 3.69
C LEU A 407 9.16 12.06 2.71
N SER A 408 8.36 12.05 1.66
CA SER A 408 8.35 13.05 0.58
C SER A 408 8.03 14.44 1.13
N PRO A 409 8.55 15.53 0.54
CA PRO A 409 8.10 16.89 0.84
C PRO A 409 6.59 17.11 0.69
N SER A 410 5.93 16.26 -0.12
CA SER A 410 4.48 16.28 -0.37
C SER A 410 3.68 15.38 0.58
N VAL A 411 4.30 14.78 1.60
CA VAL A 411 3.57 14.00 2.60
C VAL A 411 2.52 14.88 3.31
N PRO A 412 1.27 14.43 3.47
CA PRO A 412 0.23 15.21 4.15
C PRO A 412 0.65 15.56 5.58
N ALA A 413 0.39 16.80 6.02
CA ALA A 413 0.70 17.25 7.38
C ALA A 413 -0.01 16.44 8.48
N THR A 414 -1.09 15.74 8.12
CA THR A 414 -1.85 14.84 8.99
C THR A 414 -1.28 13.41 9.05
N PHE A 415 -0.22 13.11 8.29
CA PHE A 415 0.39 11.79 8.32
C PHE A 415 1.04 11.52 9.69
N PRO A 416 0.61 10.48 10.44
CA PRO A 416 1.07 10.26 11.82
C PRO A 416 2.60 10.14 11.95
N GLY A 417 3.26 9.54 10.96
CA GLY A 417 4.73 9.41 10.94
C GLY A 417 5.50 10.74 10.86
N LEU A 418 4.84 11.89 10.65
CA LEU A 418 5.52 13.18 10.72
C LEU A 418 5.84 13.64 12.15
N ALA A 419 5.14 13.14 13.17
CA ALA A 419 5.31 13.61 14.55
C ALA A 419 6.75 13.41 15.07
N ASP A 420 7.37 12.30 14.69
CA ASP A 420 8.72 11.91 15.08
C ASP A 420 9.78 12.19 14.00
N ALA A 421 9.39 12.87 12.91
CA ALA A 421 10.28 13.18 11.80
C ALA A 421 10.84 14.60 11.88
N ARG A 422 11.97 14.83 11.22
CA ARG A 422 12.56 16.16 11.01
C ARG A 422 12.86 16.40 9.54
N PRO A 423 12.78 17.67 9.11
CA PRO A 423 13.16 18.05 7.75
C PRO A 423 14.59 17.65 7.40
N LEU A 424 14.75 17.12 6.19
CA LEU A 424 16.04 16.88 5.54
C LEU A 424 16.24 17.96 4.47
N TRP A 425 17.26 18.78 4.65
CA TRP A 425 17.54 19.95 3.81
C TRP A 425 18.82 19.77 3.01
N ARG A 426 18.82 20.19 1.75
CA ARG A 426 20.00 20.33 0.92
C ARG A 426 20.59 21.74 1.04
N TYR A 427 21.89 21.79 1.24
CA TYR A 427 22.69 23.00 1.30
C TYR A 427 23.73 22.99 0.19
N THR A 428 24.15 24.18 -0.22
CA THR A 428 25.20 24.42 -1.21
C THR A 428 26.16 25.50 -0.71
N ASP A 429 27.40 25.48 -1.19
CA ASP A 429 28.37 26.53 -0.91
C ASP A 429 28.70 27.36 -2.16
N GLY A 430 29.50 28.41 -1.99
CA GLY A 430 29.94 29.27 -3.10
C GLY A 430 30.83 28.57 -4.14
N LEU A 431 31.19 27.31 -3.94
CA LEU A 431 32.01 26.49 -4.84
C LEU A 431 31.18 25.44 -5.60
N GLY A 432 29.86 25.36 -5.36
CA GLY A 432 28.97 24.40 -6.00
C GLY A 432 29.06 22.99 -5.40
N ARG A 433 29.53 22.88 -4.16
CA ARG A 433 29.52 21.65 -3.36
C ARG A 433 28.21 21.56 -2.61
N TYR A 434 27.69 20.35 -2.44
CA TYR A 434 26.40 20.13 -1.78
C TYR A 434 26.54 19.23 -0.56
N VAL A 435 25.66 19.41 0.42
CA VAL A 435 25.48 18.52 1.56
C VAL A 435 24.01 18.47 1.95
N THR A 436 23.55 17.32 2.43
CA THR A 436 22.14 17.11 2.80
C THR A 436 22.04 16.77 4.27
N LEU A 437 21.41 17.62 5.07
CA LEU A 437 21.48 17.59 6.53
C LEU A 437 20.09 17.56 7.14
N VAL A 438 19.96 16.79 8.22
CA VAL A 438 18.74 16.79 9.04
C VAL A 438 18.73 18.06 9.90
N GLU A 439 17.56 18.70 9.99
CA GLU A 439 17.36 19.84 10.88
C GLU A 439 17.82 19.51 12.32
N GLY A 440 18.69 20.36 12.86
CA GLY A 440 19.31 20.17 14.18
C GLY A 440 20.72 19.56 14.16
N THR A 441 21.20 19.02 13.03
CA THR A 441 22.58 18.50 12.91
C THR A 441 23.66 19.60 12.99
N GLY A 442 23.28 20.84 12.65
CA GLY A 442 24.21 21.96 12.48
C GLY A 442 24.70 22.06 11.03
N VAL A 443 24.72 23.28 10.48
CA VAL A 443 25.13 23.53 9.10
C VAL A 443 26.61 23.88 9.07
N PRO A 444 27.45 23.19 8.26
CA PRO A 444 28.86 23.53 8.12
C PRO A 444 29.07 24.97 7.65
N ALA A 445 30.16 25.59 8.10
CA ALA A 445 30.48 26.96 7.74
C ALA A 445 30.60 27.14 6.21
N GLY A 446 29.96 28.19 5.68
CA GLY A 446 29.97 28.51 4.25
C GLY A 446 28.88 27.82 3.42
N PHE A 447 28.12 26.90 4.00
CA PHE A 447 26.95 26.29 3.37
C PHE A 447 25.68 27.08 3.68
N VAL A 448 24.83 27.24 2.66
CA VAL A 448 23.51 27.89 2.74
C VAL A 448 22.45 27.02 2.07
N PRO A 449 21.16 27.13 2.43
CA PRO A 449 20.11 26.35 1.79
C PRO A 449 20.11 26.50 0.26
N ASP A 450 19.93 25.39 -0.47
CA ASP A 450 19.90 25.35 -1.94
C ASP A 450 18.59 25.88 -2.54
N GLY A 451 18.21 27.10 -2.15
CA GLY A 451 17.04 27.81 -2.63
C GLY A 451 15.69 27.21 -2.20
N ALA A 452 14.64 27.52 -2.98
CA ALA A 452 13.25 27.20 -2.63
C ALA A 452 12.90 25.70 -2.68
N ASN A 453 13.75 24.87 -3.29
CA ASN A 453 13.57 23.42 -3.39
C ASN A 453 14.60 22.65 -2.55
N ALA A 454 15.14 23.28 -1.51
CA ALA A 454 16.13 22.67 -0.63
C ALA A 454 15.54 21.56 0.25
N LEU A 455 14.22 21.50 0.46
CA LEU A 455 13.60 20.44 1.25
C LEU A 455 13.61 19.14 0.44
N GLU A 456 14.42 18.17 0.88
CA GLU A 456 14.48 16.84 0.26
C GLU A 456 13.36 15.94 0.77
N GLY A 457 12.94 16.11 2.02
CA GLY A 457 11.89 15.31 2.66
C GLY A 457 12.04 15.31 4.18
N TYR A 458 11.62 14.22 4.83
CA TYR A 458 11.73 14.06 6.28
C TYR A 458 12.28 12.69 6.65
N VAL A 459 13.06 12.65 7.74
CA VAL A 459 13.65 11.44 8.33
C VAL A 459 13.32 11.37 9.82
N TYR A 460 13.32 10.18 10.40
CA TYR A 460 13.00 10.02 11.83
C TYR A 460 14.16 10.46 12.73
N VAL A 461 13.85 11.14 13.83
CA VAL A 461 14.82 11.47 14.88
C VAL A 461 14.32 10.90 16.21
N GLY A 462 14.89 9.78 16.66
CA GLY A 462 14.41 9.12 17.87
C GLY A 462 14.67 7.62 17.89
N LYS A 463 14.09 6.93 18.89
CA LYS A 463 14.24 5.49 19.03
C LYS A 463 13.53 4.80 17.87
N ALA A 464 14.33 4.41 16.89
CA ALA A 464 13.96 3.58 15.79
C ALA A 464 13.08 2.38 16.20
N LEU A 465 12.09 2.07 15.35
CA LEU A 465 11.55 0.71 15.23
C LEU A 465 12.69 -0.24 14.81
N SER A 466 12.54 -1.56 14.84
CA SER A 466 13.70 -2.46 14.84
C SER A 466 14.62 -2.37 13.59
N GLY A 467 15.81 -1.76 13.71
CA GLY A 467 16.93 -1.85 12.77
C GLY A 467 16.95 -0.99 11.48
N PRO A 468 16.42 0.26 11.45
CA PRO A 468 16.44 1.11 10.26
C PRO A 468 17.85 1.58 9.91
N PRO A 469 18.10 1.91 8.63
CA PRO A 469 19.36 2.51 8.21
C PRO A 469 19.64 3.83 8.94
N GLU A 470 20.73 3.87 9.69
CA GLU A 470 21.26 5.07 10.33
C GLU A 470 21.78 6.02 9.25
N LEU A 471 21.39 7.29 9.28
CA LEU A 471 21.86 8.30 8.34
C LEU A 471 22.95 9.16 9.01
N HIS A 472 24.16 9.14 8.44
CA HIS A 472 25.32 9.83 9.01
C HIS A 472 25.80 10.98 8.15
N LEU A 473 26.37 11.99 8.81
CA LEU A 473 27.18 13.04 8.23
C LEU A 473 28.65 12.62 8.23
N TRP A 474 29.30 12.75 7.09
CA TRP A 474 30.69 12.39 6.85
C TRP A 474 31.48 13.60 6.36
N GLU A 475 32.76 13.71 6.74
CA GLU A 475 33.65 14.79 6.29
C GLU A 475 34.96 14.25 5.70
N ARG A 476 35.43 14.92 4.63
CA ARG A 476 36.77 14.78 4.07
C ARG A 476 37.31 16.14 3.63
N SER A 477 38.32 16.65 4.34
CA SER A 477 39.06 17.87 3.98
C SER A 477 38.15 19.07 3.67
N GLY A 478 37.12 19.29 4.49
CA GLY A 478 36.15 20.37 4.31
C GLY A 478 35.08 20.13 3.24
N SER A 479 35.03 18.94 2.62
CA SER A 479 33.88 18.46 1.83
C SER A 479 33.06 17.49 2.69
N TYR A 480 31.74 17.54 2.55
CA TYR A 480 30.81 16.78 3.36
C TYR A 480 29.99 15.81 2.52
N ALA A 481 29.53 14.73 3.13
CA ALA A 481 28.68 13.73 2.49
C ALA A 481 27.66 13.17 3.49
N THR A 482 26.56 12.67 2.96
CA THR A 482 25.46 12.10 3.74
C THR A 482 25.25 10.67 3.28
N SER A 483 25.33 9.68 4.17
CA SER A 483 25.15 8.28 3.80
C SER A 483 24.78 7.40 4.97
N THR A 484 24.08 6.30 4.67
CA THR A 484 23.83 5.18 5.58
C THR A 484 24.94 4.14 5.59
N GLY A 485 25.81 4.16 4.58
CA GLY A 485 26.95 3.25 4.48
C GLY A 485 28.26 3.91 4.96
N PRO A 486 29.25 3.11 5.38
CA PRO A 486 30.55 3.64 5.75
C PRO A 486 31.28 4.21 4.54
N LEU A 487 31.79 5.44 4.67
CA LEU A 487 32.56 6.14 3.61
C LEU A 487 34.08 6.18 3.88
N GLY A 488 34.57 5.40 4.86
CA GLY A 488 35.99 5.35 5.24
C GLY A 488 36.95 4.98 4.10
N THR A 489 36.52 4.13 3.17
CA THR A 489 37.29 3.76 1.97
C THR A 489 37.51 4.94 1.01
N LEU A 490 36.71 6.00 1.13
CA LEU A 490 36.82 7.23 0.37
C LEU A 490 37.54 8.34 1.16
N SER A 491 38.17 7.99 2.30
CA SER A 491 38.84 8.91 3.24
C SER A 491 37.90 9.91 3.93
N TYR A 492 36.61 9.59 3.99
CA TYR A 492 35.68 10.31 4.86
C TYR A 492 35.71 9.73 6.27
N HIS A 493 35.57 10.58 7.28
CA HIS A 493 35.36 10.17 8.67
C HIS A 493 33.95 10.55 9.11
N ASP A 494 33.37 9.74 9.99
CA ASP A 494 32.03 9.97 10.54
C ASP A 494 32.06 11.15 11.51
N VAL A 495 31.12 12.08 11.35
CA VAL A 495 31.01 13.32 12.11
C VAL A 495 29.84 13.26 13.08
N ALA A 496 28.69 12.79 12.61
CA ALA A 496 27.46 12.78 13.39
C ALA A 496 26.40 11.82 12.84
N LEU A 497 25.70 11.12 13.74
CA LEU A 497 24.41 10.50 13.44
C LEU A 497 23.36 11.61 13.29
N MET A 498 22.68 11.65 12.14
CA MET A 498 21.67 12.66 11.83
C MET A 498 20.23 12.18 12.06
N GLY A 499 19.98 10.88 11.95
CA GLY A 499 18.64 10.29 12.08
C GLY A 499 18.56 8.91 11.47
N PHE A 500 17.34 8.45 11.23
CA PHE A 500 17.05 7.12 10.70
C PHE A 500 16.14 7.23 9.48
N LEU A 501 16.49 6.52 8.41
CA LEU A 501 15.61 6.40 7.26
C LEU A 501 14.45 5.46 7.61
N PRO A 502 13.21 5.78 7.19
CA PRO A 502 12.12 4.81 7.25
C PRO A 502 12.54 3.49 6.59
N SER A 503 12.36 2.34 7.25
CA SER A 503 12.51 1.06 6.56
C SER A 503 11.16 0.66 5.94
N LEU A 504 11.17 0.10 4.72
CA LEU A 504 9.96 -0.44 4.09
C LEU A 504 9.31 -1.54 4.95
N SER A 505 10.09 -2.20 5.82
CA SER A 505 9.63 -3.16 6.83
C SER A 505 9.15 -2.52 8.15
N ASP A 506 9.55 -1.28 8.44
CA ASP A 506 9.05 -0.53 9.61
C ASP A 506 7.60 -0.10 9.39
N TYR A 507 7.16 -0.08 8.13
CA TYR A 507 5.80 0.25 7.72
C TYR A 507 4.75 -0.71 8.31
N ASP A 508 5.14 -1.94 8.64
CA ASP A 508 4.32 -2.94 9.34
C ASP A 508 4.19 -2.66 10.85
N GLN A 509 5.08 -1.82 11.41
CA GLN A 509 5.19 -1.55 12.84
C GLN A 509 4.77 -0.12 13.21
N LEU A 510 4.48 0.73 12.22
CA LEU A 510 3.95 2.08 12.45
C LEU A 510 2.46 2.01 12.82
N PRO A 511 2.00 2.75 13.86
CA PRO A 511 0.65 2.65 14.43
C PRO A 511 -0.52 2.91 13.47
#